data_AF-A0A6P0M8U6-F1
#
_entry.id   AF-A0A6P0M8U6-F1
#
_cell.length_a   1.000
_cell.length_b   1.000
_cell.length_c   1.000
_cell.angle_alpha   90.00
_cell.angle_beta   90.00
_cell.angle_gamma   90.00
#
_symmetry.space_group_name_H-M   'P 1'
#
loop_
_entity.id
_entity.type
_entity.pdbx_description
1 polymer ?
#
loop_
_entity_poly.entity_id
_entity_poly.type
_entity_poly.pdbx_seq_one_letter_code
_entity_poly.pdbx_strand_id
1 'polypeptide(L)' 'MKDKKLIVRLTDFEKRQLKQEADRRGMTPSELVRSLIARFPVPQDY' A
#
# COMPACT_ATOMS: atom_id res chain seq x y z
N MET A 1 -9.90 -10.86 -9.09
CA MET A 1 -10.48 -9.76 -8.28
C MET A 1 -9.57 -9.50 -7.07
N LYS A 2 -9.59 -8.29 -6.51
CA LYS A 2 -8.83 -7.93 -5.30
C LYS A 2 -9.68 -8.24 -4.05
N ASP A 3 -9.66 -9.49 -3.59
CA ASP A 3 -10.56 -10.03 -2.55
C ASP A 3 -9.92 -10.21 -1.16
N LYS A 4 -8.58 -10.19 -1.08
CA LYS A 4 -7.85 -10.30 0.20
C LYS A 4 -7.66 -8.94 0.87
N LYS A 5 -7.78 -8.90 2.20
CA LYS A 5 -7.64 -7.68 3.01
C LYS A 5 -6.32 -7.67 3.77
N LEU A 6 -5.58 -6.56 3.67
CA LEU A 6 -4.43 -6.24 4.51
C LEU A 6 -4.88 -5.22 5.55
N ILE A 7 -4.72 -5.52 6.84
CA ILE A 7 -4.98 -4.58 7.94
C ILE A 7 -3.66 -4.27 8.62
N VAL A 8 -3.29 -2.99 8.65
CA VAL A 8 -2.07 -2.52 9.31
C VAL A 8 -2.48 -1.43 10.31
N ARG A 9 -1.97 -1.53 11.54
CA ARG A 9 -2.11 -0.45 12.54
C ARG A 9 -1.07 0.61 12.22
N LEU A 10 -1.51 1.87 12.17
CA LEU A 10 -0.68 3.03 11.88
C LEU A 10 -0.95 4.10 12.92
N THR A 11 0.08 4.86 13.25
CA THR A 11 -0.07 6.15 13.93
C THR A 11 -0.74 7.18 13.01
N ASP A 12 -1.25 8.27 13.58
CA ASP A 12 -1.81 9.38 12.79
C ASP A 12 -0.77 10.00 11.86
N PHE A 13 0.50 10.05 12.30
CA PHE A 13 1.60 10.57 11.51
C PHE A 13 1.84 9.72 10.26
N GLU A 14 2.00 8.41 10.40
CA GLU A 14 2.21 7.48 9.27
C GLU A 14 1.02 7.49 8.30
N LYS A 15 -0.20 7.57 8.83
CA LYS A 15 -1.42 7.68 8.00
C LYS A 15 -1.42 8.95 7.16
N ARG A 16 -0.98 10.09 7.72
CA ARG A 16 -0.85 11.36 6.98
C ARG A 16 0.26 11.29 5.93
N GLN A 17 1.41 10.72 6.27
CA GLN A 17 2.51 10.52 5.32
C GLN A 17 2.07 9.67 4.13
N LEU A 18 1.37 8.55 4.40
CA LEU A 18 0.86 7.67 3.34
C LEU A 18 -0.12 8.41 2.43
N LYS A 19 -1.01 9.22 3.00
CA LYS A 19 -1.97 10.02 2.23
C LYS A 19 -1.26 11.05 1.35
N GLN A 20 -0.33 11.83 1.91
CA GLN A 20 0.40 12.86 1.16
C GLN A 20 1.15 12.28 -0.02
N GLU A 21 1.82 11.14 0.16
CA GLU A 21 2.57 10.50 -0.92
C GLU A 21 1.64 9.91 -1.98
N ALA A 22 0.48 9.37 -1.57
CA ALA A 22 -0.53 8.88 -2.49
C ALA A 22 -1.12 10.03 -3.33
N ASP A 23 -1.48 11.14 -2.69
CA ASP A 23 -2.00 12.35 -3.32
C ASP A 23 -0.97 12.93 -4.30
N ARG A 24 0.31 13.01 -3.91
CA ARG A 24 1.42 13.48 -4.77
C ARG A 24 1.56 12.67 -6.06
N ARG A 25 1.24 11.37 -6.02
CA ARG A 25 1.32 10.47 -7.19
C ARG A 25 -0.02 10.28 -7.90
N GLY A 26 -1.07 11.00 -7.48
CA GLY A 26 -2.41 10.89 -8.08
C GLY A 26 -3.06 9.52 -7.87
N MET A 27 -2.78 8.85 -6.76
CA MET A 27 -3.29 7.52 -6.45
C MET A 27 -3.90 7.47 -5.04
N THR A 28 -4.72 6.45 -4.77
CA THR A 28 -5.23 6.19 -3.42
C THR A 28 -4.14 5.54 -2.54
N PRO A 29 -4.22 5.67 -1.20
CA PRO A 29 -3.32 4.97 -0.28
C PRO A 29 -3.23 3.45 -0.54
N SER A 30 -4.35 2.80 -0.86
CA SER A 30 -4.38 1.37 -1.18
C SER A 30 -3.71 1.03 -2.51
N GLU A 31 -3.69 1.94 -3.47
CA GLU A 31 -2.94 1.78 -4.72
C GLU A 31 -1.45 2.00 -4.51
N LEU A 32 -1.06 2.98 -3.69
CA LEU A 32 0.33 3.18 -3.31
C LEU A 32 0.91 1.93 -2.66
N VAL A 33 0.22 1.38 -1.64
CA VAL A 33 0.65 0.13 -0.99
C VAL A 33 0.75 -1.02 -2.00
N ARG A 34 -0.21 -1.14 -2.92
CA ARG A 34 -0.16 -2.17 -3.98
C ARG A 34 0.99 -1.94 -4.97
N SER A 35 1.31 -0.70 -5.31
CA SER A 35 2.44 -0.36 -6.19
C SER A 35 3.78 -0.70 -5.56
N LEU A 36 3.86 -0.66 -4.22
CA LEU A 36 5.03 -1.09 -3.47
C LEU A 36 5.12 -2.62 -3.45
N ILE A 37 4.01 -3.31 -3.14
CA ILE A 37 3.94 -4.79 -3.18
C ILE A 37 4.32 -5.34 -4.56
N ALA A 38 3.90 -4.67 -5.63
CA ALA A 38 4.18 -5.08 -7.01
C ALA A 38 5.68 -5.04 -7.38
N ARG A 39 6.54 -4.43 -6.56
CA ARG A 39 8.00 -4.43 -6.74
C ARG A 39 8.68 -5.64 -6.12
N PHE A 40 7.96 -6.41 -5.31
CA PHE A 40 8.49 -7.63 -4.71
C PHE A 40 8.60 -8.74 -5.76
N PRO A 41 9.53 -9.69 -5.58
CA PRO A 41 9.64 -10.85 -6.46
C PRO A 41 8.35 -11.66 -6.48
N VAL A 42 8.17 -12.45 -7.53
CA VAL A 42 7.06 -13.40 -7.63
C VAL A 42 7.11 -14.34 -6.42
N PRO A 43 5.98 -14.51 -5.69
CA PRO A 43 5.92 -15.45 -4.57
C PRO A 43 6.33 -16.86 -4.98
N GLN A 44 7.11 -17.53 -4.14
CA GLN A 44 7.47 -18.94 -4.30
C GLN A 44 6.83 -19.74 -3.17
N ASP A 45 6.29 -20.91 -3.50
CA ASP A 45 5.70 -21.84 -2.54
C ASP A 45 6.82 -22.66 -1.88
N TYR A 46 7.32 -22.19 -0.74
CA TYR A 46 8.29 -22.91 0.11
C TYR A 46 7.58 -23.61 1.27
#